data_AF-A0A5P9HLU2-F1
#
_entry.id   AF-A0A5P9HLU2-F1
#
_cell.length_a   1.000
_cell.length_b   1.000
_cell.length_c   1.000
_cell.angle_alpha   90.00
_cell.angle_beta   90.00
_cell.angle_gamma   90.00
#
_symmetry.space_group_name_H-M   'P 1'
#
loop_
_entity.id
_entity.type
_entity.pdbx_description
1 polymer ?
#
loop_
_entity_poly.entity_id
_entity_poly.type
_entity_poly.pdbx_seq_one_letter_code
_entity_poly.pdbx_strand_id
1 'polypeptide(L)'
;MQNKIEVALRILGIAVISLGIIIAFIIGTESQSFTLFFSSILTSLISGFVLLGLAEIIKYLELIYIKLNPLYKQTSLNSLTSKQEDVENLKANPLGSKEEEDIKKFLQSNHISVEKIFATPFEDWFIIVTNQERILVEMGGFTPKIIPNEKWPSNLQTWYEANKETLQ
;
A
#
# COMPACT_ATOMS: atom_id res chain seq x y z
N MET A 1 -1.55 -4.98 -12.02
CA MET A 1 -0.41 -4.49 -12.83
C MET A 1 0.85 -4.97 -12.14
N GLN A 2 1.87 -5.36 -12.90
CA GLN A 2 3.19 -5.60 -12.32
C GLN A 2 3.81 -4.25 -11.95
N ASN A 3 4.39 -4.14 -10.77
CA ASN A 3 5.11 -2.93 -10.40
C ASN A 3 6.29 -2.75 -11.34
N LYS A 4 6.34 -1.59 -12.01
CA LYS A 4 7.45 -1.28 -12.95
C LYS A 4 8.80 -1.37 -12.26
N ILE A 5 8.85 -1.07 -10.96
CA ILE A 5 10.05 -1.15 -10.13
C ILE A 5 10.42 -2.62 -9.87
N GLU A 6 9.47 -3.48 -9.48
CA GLU A 6 9.67 -4.92 -9.33
C GLU A 6 10.26 -5.53 -10.61
N VAL A 7 9.62 -5.25 -11.75
CA VAL A 7 10.05 -5.78 -13.05
C VAL A 7 11.43 -5.27 -13.43
N ALA A 8 11.72 -3.98 -13.21
CA ALA A 8 13.03 -3.40 -13.48
C ALA A 8 14.14 -4.05 -12.63
N LEU A 9 13.92 -4.22 -11.31
CA LEU A 9 14.88 -4.90 -10.44
C LEU A 9 15.10 -6.35 -10.85
N ARG A 10 14.04 -7.06 -11.24
CA ARG A 10 14.14 -8.45 -11.68
C ARG A 10 14.96 -8.59 -12.96
N ILE A 11 14.72 -7.71 -13.94
CA ILE A 11 15.49 -7.65 -15.19
C ILE A 11 16.96 -7.31 -14.88
N LEU A 12 17.20 -6.32 -14.01
CA LEU A 12 18.53 -5.90 -13.62
C LEU A 12 19.30 -7.05 -12.95
N GLY A 13 18.68 -7.79 -12.03
CA GLY A 13 19.27 -8.96 -11.38
C GLY A 13 19.71 -10.03 -12.38
N ILE A 14 18.85 -10.36 -13.35
CA ILE A 14 19.17 -11.33 -14.41
C ILE A 14 20.32 -10.82 -15.29
N ALA A 15 20.31 -9.53 -15.64
CA ALA A 15 21.36 -8.90 -16.43
C ALA A 15 22.71 -8.93 -15.72
N VAL A 16 22.75 -8.62 -14.41
CA VAL A 16 23.97 -8.67 -13.58
C VAL A 16 24.56 -10.07 -13.52
N ILE A 17 23.72 -11.10 -13.37
CA ILE A 17 24.17 -12.50 -13.39
C ILE A 17 24.77 -12.85 -14.76
N SER A 18 24.06 -12.52 -15.83
CA SER A 18 24.46 -12.86 -17.19
C SER A 18 25.79 -12.16 -17.55
N LEU A 19 25.91 -10.88 -17.24
CA LEU A 19 27.10 -10.08 -17.53
C LEU A 19 28.30 -10.54 -16.68
N GLY A 20 28.08 -10.85 -15.41
CA GLY A 20 29.14 -11.31 -14.53
C GLY A 20 29.67 -12.70 -14.91
N ILE A 21 28.83 -13.60 -15.44
CA ILE A 21 29.29 -14.88 -16.01
C ILE A 21 30.19 -14.64 -17.23
N ILE A 22 29.81 -13.71 -18.13
CA ILE A 22 30.62 -13.37 -19.31
C ILE A 22 31.98 -12.80 -18.88
N ILE A 23 31.98 -11.84 -17.95
CA ILE A 23 33.20 -11.22 -17.41
C ILE A 23 34.08 -12.27 -16.73
N ALA A 24 33.49 -13.16 -15.92
CA ALA A 24 34.24 -14.23 -15.27
C ALA A 24 34.92 -15.14 -16.29
N PHE A 25 34.25 -15.44 -17.41
CA PHE A 25 34.83 -16.25 -18.47
C PHE A 25 36.06 -15.57 -19.10
N ILE A 26 35.97 -14.28 -19.42
CA ILE A 26 37.08 -13.50 -19.97
C ILE A 26 38.27 -13.51 -18.98
N ILE A 27 38.03 -13.12 -17.72
CA ILE A 27 39.07 -13.06 -16.68
C ILE A 27 39.68 -14.43 -16.42
N GLY A 28 38.87 -15.48 -16.36
CA GLY A 28 39.31 -16.85 -16.13
C GLY A 28 40.22 -17.36 -17.23
N THR A 29 39.89 -17.06 -18.49
CA THR A 29 40.72 -17.46 -19.64
C THR A 29 42.03 -16.69 -19.73
N GLU A 30 42.02 -15.37 -19.47
CA GLU A 30 43.24 -14.55 -19.54
C GLU A 30 44.20 -14.82 -18.38
N SER A 31 43.68 -14.96 -17.16
CA SER A 31 44.51 -15.13 -15.96
C SER A 31 44.95 -16.58 -15.70
N GLN A 32 44.35 -17.56 -16.41
CA GLN A 32 44.47 -19.00 -16.13
C GLN A 32 44.23 -19.36 -14.65
N SER A 33 43.52 -18.50 -13.91
CA SER A 33 43.30 -18.64 -12.48
C SER A 33 41.88 -19.10 -12.21
N PHE A 34 41.75 -20.36 -11.79
CA PHE A 34 40.46 -20.92 -11.40
C PHE A 34 39.82 -20.16 -10.23
N THR A 35 40.63 -19.68 -9.29
CA THR A 35 40.13 -18.92 -8.13
C THR A 35 39.48 -17.61 -8.56
N LEU A 36 40.09 -16.87 -9.49
CA LEU A 36 39.54 -15.60 -9.99
C LEU A 36 38.28 -15.81 -10.83
N PHE A 37 38.25 -16.88 -11.63
CA PHE A 37 37.06 -17.30 -12.36
C PHE A 37 35.90 -17.57 -11.40
N PHE A 38 36.13 -18.42 -10.40
CA PHE A 38 35.09 -18.85 -9.46
C PHE A 38 34.63 -17.71 -8.55
N SER A 39 35.55 -16.87 -8.06
CA SER A 39 35.19 -15.72 -7.22
C SER A 39 34.35 -14.69 -7.98
N SER A 40 34.63 -14.50 -9.27
CA SER A 40 33.87 -13.57 -10.12
C SER A 40 32.44 -14.05 -10.37
N ILE A 41 32.28 -15.36 -10.65
CA ILE A 41 30.95 -15.99 -10.77
C ILE A 41 30.18 -15.86 -9.46
N LEU A 42 30.80 -16.21 -8.34
CA LEU A 42 30.15 -16.21 -7.04
C LEU A 42 29.68 -14.79 -6.67
N THR A 43 30.52 -13.78 -6.90
CA THR A 43 30.19 -12.38 -6.61
C THR A 43 29.02 -11.90 -7.47
N SER A 44 28.99 -12.25 -8.75
CA SER A 44 27.89 -11.92 -9.65
C SER A 44 26.58 -12.60 -9.24
N LEU A 45 26.63 -13.88 -8.86
CA LEU A 45 25.46 -14.61 -8.38
C LEU A 45 24.90 -14.01 -7.09
N ILE A 46 25.75 -13.73 -6.10
CA ILE A 46 25.32 -13.13 -4.83
C ILE A 46 24.65 -11.79 -5.09
N SER A 47 25.28 -10.91 -5.87
CA SER A 47 24.72 -9.60 -6.21
C SER A 47 23.38 -9.71 -6.96
N GLY A 48 23.31 -10.61 -7.94
CA GLY A 48 22.08 -10.90 -8.69
C GLY A 48 20.95 -11.43 -7.81
N PHE A 49 21.24 -12.37 -6.90
CA PHE A 49 20.25 -12.89 -5.96
C PHE A 49 19.76 -11.83 -4.97
N VAL A 50 20.63 -10.92 -4.52
CA VAL A 50 20.21 -9.78 -3.68
C VAL A 50 19.21 -8.91 -4.44
N LEU A 51 19.47 -8.58 -5.71
CA LEU A 51 18.53 -7.80 -6.53
C LEU A 51 17.19 -8.52 -6.76
N LEU A 52 17.23 -9.83 -7.03
CA LEU A 52 16.02 -10.64 -7.17
C LEU A 52 15.23 -10.71 -5.85
N GLY A 53 15.91 -10.86 -4.72
CA GLY A 53 15.29 -10.83 -3.40
C GLY A 53 14.62 -9.50 -3.10
N LEU A 54 15.26 -8.37 -3.43
CA LEU A 54 14.67 -7.05 -3.30
C LEU A 54 13.44 -6.86 -4.18
N ALA A 55 13.44 -7.39 -5.41
CA ALA A 55 12.27 -7.36 -6.27
C ALA A 55 11.07 -8.07 -5.61
N GLU A 56 11.30 -9.24 -5.01
CA GLU A 56 10.24 -9.99 -4.34
C GLU A 56 9.74 -9.28 -3.07
N ILE A 57 10.63 -8.65 -2.29
CA ILE A 57 10.24 -7.84 -1.13
C ILE A 57 9.33 -6.68 -1.56
N ILE A 58 9.68 -5.97 -2.63
CA ILE A 58 8.88 -4.84 -3.15
C ILE A 58 7.49 -5.31 -3.60
N LYS A 59 7.42 -6.46 -4.29
CA LYS A 59 6.16 -7.08 -4.68
C LYS A 59 5.29 -7.42 -3.47
N TYR A 60 5.86 -8.04 -2.44
CA TYR A 60 5.11 -8.32 -1.21
C TYR A 60 4.66 -7.04 -0.51
N LEU A 61 5.50 -6.01 -0.48
CA LEU A 61 5.14 -4.74 0.12
C LEU A 61 3.97 -4.08 -0.63
N GLU A 62 3.96 -4.13 -1.97
CA GLU A 62 2.84 -3.65 -2.77
C GLU A 62 1.57 -4.46 -2.52
N LEU A 63 1.67 -5.79 -2.42
CA LEU A 63 0.54 -6.65 -2.09
C LEU A 63 -0.06 -6.31 -0.71
N ILE A 64 0.79 -6.09 0.29
CA ILE A 64 0.37 -5.67 1.64
C ILE A 64 -0.27 -4.28 1.58
N TYR A 65 0.36 -3.33 0.88
CA TYR A 65 -0.16 -1.97 0.73
C TYR A 65 -1.53 -1.94 0.06
N ILE A 66 -1.73 -2.72 -1.01
CA ILE A 66 -3.04 -2.86 -1.67
C ILE A 66 -4.07 -3.50 -0.73
N LYS A 67 -3.67 -4.48 0.08
CA LYS A 67 -4.57 -5.15 1.03
C LYS A 67 -5.02 -4.20 2.15
N LEU A 68 -4.10 -3.39 2.67
CA LEU A 68 -4.37 -2.41 3.73
C LEU A 68 -5.10 -1.16 3.21
N ASN A 69 -4.98 -0.85 1.91
CA ASN A 69 -5.56 0.35 1.34
C ASN A 69 -6.34 0.03 0.06
N PRO A 70 -7.55 -0.58 0.17
CA PRO A 70 -8.36 -1.01 -0.98
C PRO A 70 -8.75 0.16 -1.90
N LEU A 71 -8.68 1.40 -1.39
CA LEU A 71 -8.92 2.65 -2.13
C LEU A 71 -7.86 2.93 -3.21
N TYR A 72 -6.61 2.50 -3.01
CA TYR A 72 -5.51 2.73 -3.96
C TYR A 72 -5.73 2.01 -5.28
N LYS A 73 -6.52 0.93 -5.27
CA LYS A 73 -6.82 0.16 -6.47
C LYS A 73 -7.59 0.99 -7.50
N GLN A 74 -8.40 1.98 -7.11
CA GLN A 74 -9.25 2.72 -8.04
C GLN A 74 -8.58 3.91 -8.75
N THR A 75 -7.56 4.55 -8.16
CA THR A 75 -6.90 5.71 -8.80
C THR A 75 -6.07 5.29 -10.03
N SER A 76 -5.60 4.03 -10.10
CA SER A 76 -4.95 3.48 -11.31
C SER A 76 -5.91 2.73 -12.24
N LEU A 77 -7.22 2.74 -11.97
CA LEU A 77 -8.24 1.89 -12.62
C LEU A 77 -9.28 2.69 -13.41
N ASN A 78 -8.98 3.92 -13.81
CA ASN A 78 -9.80 4.63 -14.81
C ASN A 78 -9.55 4.16 -16.26
N SER A 79 -8.77 3.09 -16.46
CA SER A 79 -8.74 2.38 -17.73
C SER A 79 -9.08 0.91 -17.52
N LEU A 80 -10.32 0.58 -17.91
CA LEU A 80 -10.82 -0.74 -18.28
C LEU A 80 -11.42 -1.59 -17.14
N THR A 81 -12.74 -1.63 -17.19
CA THR A 81 -13.63 -2.69 -16.73
C THR A 81 -13.97 -2.66 -15.24
N SER A 82 -14.89 -1.74 -14.94
CA SER A 82 -15.75 -1.74 -13.76
C SER A 82 -16.40 -3.12 -13.58
N LYS A 83 -15.87 -3.89 -12.62
CA LYS A 83 -16.73 -4.67 -11.74
C LYS A 83 -16.92 -3.77 -10.52
N GLN A 84 -17.99 -2.98 -10.53
CA GLN A 84 -18.57 -2.40 -9.32
C GLN A 84 -18.90 -3.60 -8.42
N GLU A 85 -17.95 -4.02 -7.59
CA GLU A 85 -18.30 -4.78 -6.39
C GLU A 85 -19.20 -3.86 -5.56
N ASP A 86 -20.27 -4.41 -5.01
CA ASP A 86 -21.37 -3.72 -4.34
C ASP A 86 -20.92 -2.90 -3.12
N VAL A 87 -20.25 -1.77 -3.35
CA VAL A 87 -19.76 -0.87 -2.31
C VAL A 87 -20.92 -0.44 -1.41
N GLU A 88 -22.12 -0.29 -1.96
CA GLU A 88 -23.35 0.09 -1.23
C GLU A 88 -23.74 -0.93 -0.15
N ASN A 89 -23.42 -2.21 -0.32
CA ASN A 89 -23.84 -3.29 0.58
C ASN A 89 -22.78 -3.68 1.63
N LEU A 90 -21.64 -2.99 1.67
CA LEU A 90 -20.61 -3.27 2.66
C LEU A 90 -21.09 -2.85 4.07
N LYS A 91 -21.02 -3.78 5.02
CA LYS A 91 -21.37 -3.51 6.42
C LYS A 91 -20.27 -2.73 7.10
N ALA A 92 -20.65 -1.74 7.91
CA ALA A 92 -19.72 -1.04 8.79
C ALA A 92 -18.98 -2.03 9.70
N ASN A 93 -17.68 -1.80 9.89
CA ASN A 93 -16.89 -2.57 10.84
C ASN A 93 -17.34 -2.26 12.28
N PRO A 94 -17.30 -3.22 13.20
CA PRO A 94 -17.53 -2.93 14.61
C PRO A 94 -16.41 -2.01 15.12
N LEU A 95 -16.79 -0.91 15.78
CA LEU A 95 -15.82 0.02 16.37
C LEU A 95 -15.17 -0.62 17.60
N GLY A 96 -13.84 -0.76 17.59
CA GLY A 96 -13.10 -1.24 18.75
C GLY A 96 -13.05 -0.18 19.86
N SER A 97 -13.14 -0.59 21.13
CA SER A 97 -13.07 0.33 22.28
C SER A 97 -11.76 1.12 22.34
N LYS A 98 -10.64 0.50 21.94
CA LYS A 98 -9.33 1.15 21.86
C LYS A 98 -9.26 2.17 20.74
N GLU A 99 -9.77 1.83 19.56
CA GLU A 99 -9.80 2.72 18.39
C GLU A 99 -10.64 3.96 18.68
N GLU A 100 -11.80 3.79 19.32
CA GLU A 100 -12.64 4.90 19.75
C GLU A 100 -11.90 5.86 20.70
N GLU A 101 -11.13 5.33 21.66
CA GLU A 101 -10.33 6.13 22.58
C GLU A 101 -9.22 6.91 21.87
N ASP A 102 -8.52 6.27 20.94
CA ASP A 102 -7.43 6.87 20.17
C ASP A 102 -7.94 7.98 19.24
N ILE A 103 -9.09 7.76 18.58
CA ILE A 103 -9.78 8.78 17.77
C ILE A 103 -10.21 9.97 18.63
N LYS A 104 -10.79 9.72 19.81
CA LYS A 104 -11.20 10.80 20.73
C LYS A 104 -10.00 11.62 21.19
N LYS A 105 -8.88 10.99 21.53
CA LYS A 105 -7.64 11.71 21.91
C LYS A 105 -7.12 12.59 20.78
N PHE A 106 -7.14 12.07 19.54
CA PHE A 106 -6.74 12.83 18.37
C PHE A 106 -7.65 14.05 18.13
N LEU A 107 -8.97 13.87 18.21
CA LEU A 107 -9.95 14.94 17.97
C LEU A 107 -9.93 15.99 19.09
N GLN A 108 -9.73 15.58 20.34
CA GLN A 108 -9.52 16.49 21.46
C GLN A 108 -8.28 17.36 21.27
N SER A 109 -7.18 16.78 20.79
CA SER A 109 -5.95 17.52 20.48
C SER A 109 -6.15 18.56 19.37
N ASN A 110 -7.14 18.35 18.50
CA ASN A 110 -7.54 19.28 17.43
C ASN A 110 -8.71 20.20 17.83
N HIS A 111 -9.16 20.20 19.08
CA HIS A 111 -10.27 21.01 19.59
C HIS A 111 -11.62 20.77 18.90
N ILE A 112 -11.87 19.53 18.45
CA ILE A 112 -13.11 19.15 17.77
C ILE A 112 -14.05 18.42 18.73
N SER A 113 -15.29 18.88 18.84
CA SER A 113 -16.33 18.23 19.64
C SER A 113 -16.94 17.04 18.90
N VAL A 114 -16.86 15.86 19.52
CA VAL A 114 -17.34 14.60 18.95
C VAL A 114 -18.71 14.25 19.53
N GLU A 115 -19.73 14.13 18.68
CA GLU A 115 -21.03 13.58 19.08
C GLU A 115 -21.04 12.06 18.92
N LYS A 116 -20.63 11.57 17.74
CA LYS A 116 -20.68 10.15 17.39
C LYS A 116 -19.56 9.76 16.44
N ILE A 117 -19.02 8.57 16.62
CA ILE A 117 -17.98 7.97 15.79
C ILE A 117 -18.58 6.76 15.08
N PHE A 118 -18.46 6.73 13.76
CA PHE A 118 -18.88 5.61 12.94
C PHE A 118 -17.67 5.01 12.24
N ALA A 119 -17.43 3.72 12.48
CA ALA A 119 -16.49 2.95 11.68
C ALA A 119 -17.08 2.72 10.28
N THR A 120 -16.25 2.92 9.26
CA THR A 120 -16.63 2.60 7.88
C THR A 120 -16.26 1.14 7.57
N PRO A 121 -16.74 0.55 6.46
CA PRO A 121 -16.25 -0.75 5.98
C PRO A 121 -14.78 -0.72 5.54
N PHE A 122 -14.18 0.47 5.41
CA PHE A 122 -12.79 0.64 5.01
C PHE A 122 -11.91 0.72 6.26
N GLU A 123 -10.82 -0.06 6.28
CA GLU A 123 -9.88 -0.07 7.41
C GLU A 123 -9.32 1.31 7.66
N ASP A 124 -9.19 1.68 8.93
CA ASP A 124 -8.65 2.96 9.40
C ASP A 124 -9.44 4.24 9.02
N TRP A 125 -10.62 4.12 8.39
CA TRP A 125 -11.46 5.26 8.03
C TRP A 125 -12.68 5.36 8.94
N PHE A 126 -12.88 6.55 9.52
CA PHE A 126 -13.95 6.82 10.48
C PHE A 126 -14.70 8.09 10.12
N ILE A 127 -16.03 8.02 10.14
CA ILE A 127 -16.89 9.20 9.97
C ILE A 127 -17.24 9.73 11.36
N ILE A 128 -16.91 10.99 11.59
CA ILE A 128 -17.17 11.67 12.86
C ILE A 128 -18.29 12.67 12.63
N VAL A 129 -19.34 12.55 13.44
CA VAL A 129 -20.41 13.54 13.49
C VAL A 129 -20.06 14.57 14.57
N THR A 130 -19.97 15.82 14.14
CA THR A 130 -19.80 16.99 15.01
C THR A 130 -21.05 17.87 14.91
N ASN A 131 -21.17 18.84 15.81
CA ASN A 131 -22.33 19.75 15.86
C ASN A 131 -22.49 20.62 14.60
N GLN A 132 -21.41 20.82 13.83
CA GLN A 132 -21.39 21.73 12.67
C GLN A 132 -21.37 20.96 11.35
N GLU A 133 -20.59 19.87 11.30
CA GLU A 133 -20.39 19.11 10.07
C GLU A 133 -19.97 17.66 10.33
N ARG A 134 -19.90 16.87 9.27
CA ARG A 134 -19.38 15.51 9.30
C ARG A 134 -17.99 15.51 8.68
N ILE A 135 -17.03 15.02 9.44
CA ILE A 135 -15.63 14.94 9.01
C ILE A 135 -15.21 13.49 8.87
N LEU A 136 -14.30 13.25 7.94
CA LEU A 136 -13.68 11.94 7.76
C LEU A 136 -12.31 11.96 8.44
N VAL A 137 -12.04 10.95 9.24
CA VAL A 137 -10.75 10.77 9.92
C VAL A 137 -10.11 9.50 9.38
N GLU A 138 -8.90 9.66 8.84
CA GLU A 138 -7.99 8.56 8.51
C GLU A 138 -7.08 8.35 9.72
N MET A 139 -7.24 7.23 10.42
CA MET A 139 -6.33 6.77 11.48
C MET A 139 -5.20 5.89 10.92
N GLY A 140 -5.18 5.68 9.61
CA GLY A 140 -4.26 4.80 8.91
C GLY A 140 -2.92 5.49 8.66
N GLY A 141 -1.83 4.76 8.89
CA GLY A 141 -0.47 5.27 8.76
C GLY A 141 0.11 5.90 10.05
N PHE A 142 1.29 6.52 9.94
CA PHE A 142 2.06 7.01 11.09
C PHE A 142 1.45 8.25 11.77
N THR A 143 0.54 8.97 11.13
CA THR A 143 -0.06 10.22 11.64
C THR A 143 -1.52 10.32 11.21
N PRO A 144 -2.48 10.40 12.16
CA PRO A 144 -3.90 10.57 11.84
C PRO A 144 -4.18 11.89 11.12
N LYS A 145 -5.19 11.90 10.23
CA LYS A 145 -5.54 13.06 9.40
C LYS A 145 -7.04 13.28 9.35
N ILE A 146 -7.42 14.56 9.31
CA ILE A 146 -8.79 14.99 9.08
C ILE A 146 -8.93 15.35 7.60
N ILE A 147 -9.94 14.78 6.95
CA ILE A 147 -10.21 14.95 5.53
C ILE A 147 -11.56 15.65 5.38
N PRO A 148 -11.59 16.86 4.79
CA PRO A 148 -12.82 17.61 4.59
C PRO A 148 -13.68 16.95 3.51
N ASN A 149 -14.99 17.20 3.54
CA ASN A 149 -15.99 16.50 2.74
C ASN A 149 -15.71 16.51 1.23
N GLU A 150 -15.15 17.61 0.71
CA GLU A 150 -14.85 17.76 -0.71
C GLU A 150 -13.72 16.83 -1.20
N LYS A 151 -12.93 16.29 -0.26
CA LYS A 151 -11.80 15.39 -0.55
C LYS A 151 -12.11 13.94 -0.20
N TRP A 152 -13.36 13.60 0.04
CA TRP A 152 -13.73 12.23 0.35
C TRP A 152 -13.46 11.32 -0.87
N PRO A 153 -12.89 10.12 -0.66
CA PRO A 153 -12.80 9.12 -1.71
C PRO A 153 -14.20 8.82 -2.27
N SER A 154 -14.35 8.79 -3.59
CA SER A 154 -15.67 8.69 -4.25
C SER A 154 -16.47 7.47 -3.81
N ASN A 155 -15.82 6.35 -3.54
CA ASN A 155 -16.45 5.12 -3.07
C ASN A 155 -16.92 5.22 -1.60
N LEU A 156 -16.19 5.95 -0.75
CA LEU A 156 -16.60 6.24 0.61
C LEU A 156 -17.80 7.19 0.61
N GLN A 157 -17.80 8.17 -0.29
CA GLN A 157 -18.95 9.04 -0.52
C GLN A 157 -20.17 8.24 -1.01
N THR A 158 -19.99 7.30 -1.95
CA THR A 158 -21.07 6.40 -2.41
C THR A 158 -21.61 5.54 -1.28
N TRP A 159 -20.73 4.90 -0.49
CA TRP A 159 -21.14 4.09 0.66
C TRP A 159 -21.89 4.92 1.70
N TYR A 160 -21.37 6.10 2.00
CA TYR A 160 -21.96 7.01 2.97
C TYR A 160 -23.34 7.51 2.53
N GLU A 161 -23.50 7.92 1.28
CA GLU A 161 -24.81 8.35 0.77
C GLU A 161 -25.83 7.19 0.76
N ALA A 162 -25.39 5.96 0.46
CA ALA A 162 -26.24 4.76 0.55
C ALA A 162 -26.64 4.40 2.00
N ASN A 163 -25.83 4.77 2.99
CA ASN A 163 -26.04 4.43 4.41
C ASN A 163 -26.35 5.65 5.28
N LYS A 164 -26.67 6.80 4.68
CA LYS A 164 -26.79 8.07 5.39
C LYS A 164 -27.91 8.07 6.44
N GLU A 165 -28.99 7.34 6.18
CA GLU A 165 -30.14 7.21 7.08
C GLU A 165 -29.85 6.37 8.33
N THR A 166 -28.94 5.39 8.23
CA THR A 166 -28.51 4.58 9.38
C THR A 166 -27.41 5.25 10.21
N LEU A 167 -26.79 6.30 9.66
CA LEU A 167 -25.73 7.10 10.25
C LEU A 167 -26.22 8.47 10.80
N GLN A 168 -27.53 8.72 10.81
CA GLN A 168 -28.16 9.83 11.58
C GLN A 168 -28.34 9.43 13.04
#